data_AF-A0A1G7TL09-F1
#
_entry.id   AF-A0A1G7TL09-F1
#
_cell.length_a   1.000
_cell.length_b   1.000
_cell.length_c   1.000
_cell.angle_alpha   90.00
_cell.angle_beta   90.00
_cell.angle_gamma   90.00
#
_symmetry.space_group_name_H-M   'P 1'
#
loop_
_entity.id
_entity.type
_entity.pdbx_description
1 polymer ?
#
loop_
_entity_poly.entity_id
_entity_poly.type
_entity_poly.pdbx_seq_one_letter_code
_entity_poly.pdbx_strand_id
1 'polypeptide(L)'
;MQWSKMKEQIESRLCESLRGRVVYNSTRYRGSHDKVGRSWITFDNEIIHDFCTVKLRYEFNIAADRIREESDSHDWRNPEQKDGYYEAYKIADEEMERQGYIISLNSIKQLKNI
;
A
#
# COMPACT_ATOMS: atom_id res chain seq x y z
N MET A 1 9.35 -20.57 -9.88
CA MET A 1 10.31 -19.49 -10.24
C MET A 1 11.02 -19.04 -8.98
N GLN A 2 12.35 -18.95 -8.96
CA GLN A 2 13.11 -18.49 -7.78
C GLN A 2 13.13 -16.95 -7.76
N TRP A 3 12.96 -16.34 -6.57
CA TRP A 3 12.94 -14.88 -6.39
C TRP A 3 14.17 -14.19 -7.01
N SER A 4 15.36 -14.77 -6.86
CA SER A 4 16.61 -14.25 -7.43
C SER A 4 16.53 -14.05 -8.95
N LYS A 5 15.99 -15.02 -9.68
CA LYS A 5 15.82 -14.93 -11.15
C LYS A 5 14.83 -13.85 -11.56
N MET A 6 13.73 -13.71 -10.82
CA MET A 6 12.74 -12.67 -11.09
C MET A 6 13.30 -11.27 -10.80
N LYS A 7 14.02 -11.11 -9.68
CA LYS A 7 14.72 -9.87 -9.32
C LYS A 7 15.69 -9.45 -10.41
N GLU A 8 16.54 -10.36 -10.87
CA GLU A 8 17.49 -10.13 -11.97
C GLU A 8 16.78 -9.69 -13.27
N GLN A 9 15.67 -10.33 -13.62
CA GLN A 9 14.89 -9.95 -14.80
C GLN A 9 14.27 -8.56 -14.71
N ILE A 10 13.85 -8.12 -13.53
CA ILE A 10 13.27 -6.78 -13.34
C ILE A 10 14.39 -5.73 -13.33
N GLU A 11 15.47 -5.99 -12.59
CA GLU A 11 16.59 -5.03 -12.45
C GLU A 11 17.38 -4.87 -13.76
N SER A 12 17.46 -5.90 -14.61
CA SER A 12 18.10 -5.80 -15.93
C SER A 12 17.36 -4.89 -16.91
N ARG A 13 16.10 -4.54 -16.63
CA ARG A 13 15.29 -3.60 -17.45
C ARG A 13 15.45 -2.15 -17.01
N LEU A 14 16.19 -1.88 -15.94
CA LEU A 14 16.50 -0.52 -15.52
C LEU A 14 17.49 0.14 -16.48
N CYS A 15 17.29 1.43 -16.77
CA CYS A 15 18.26 2.23 -17.50
C CYS A 15 19.55 2.41 -16.68
N GLU A 16 20.65 2.76 -17.37
CA GLU A 16 21.98 2.84 -16.74
C GLU A 16 22.01 3.74 -15.51
N SER A 17 21.30 4.87 -15.53
CA SER A 17 21.25 5.83 -14.43
C SER A 17 20.54 5.32 -13.17
N LEU A 18 19.74 4.25 -13.27
CA LEU A 18 19.00 3.64 -12.16
C LEU A 18 19.59 2.28 -11.73
N ARG A 19 20.46 1.68 -12.55
CA ARG A 19 21.05 0.37 -12.27
C ARG A 19 21.86 0.43 -10.97
N GLY A 20 21.58 -0.51 -10.06
CA GLY A 20 22.23 -0.58 -8.74
C GLY A 20 21.73 0.43 -7.71
N ARG A 21 20.95 1.44 -8.14
CA ARG A 21 20.33 2.44 -7.24
C ARG A 21 18.92 2.04 -6.84
N VAL A 22 18.15 1.51 -7.78
CA VAL A 22 16.84 0.91 -7.53
C VAL A 22 17.02 -0.57 -7.17
N VAL A 23 16.51 -0.98 -6.01
CA VAL A 23 16.56 -2.38 -5.56
C VAL A 23 15.17 -2.85 -5.16
N TYR A 24 14.78 -4.01 -5.68
CA TYR A 24 13.52 -4.67 -5.32
C TYR A 24 13.78 -5.69 -4.21
N ASN A 25 13.06 -5.53 -3.10
CA ASN A 25 13.23 -6.37 -1.92
C ASN A 25 11.94 -7.14 -1.63
N SER A 26 12.09 -8.37 -1.15
CA SER A 26 10.98 -9.19 -0.67
C SER A 26 11.46 -10.13 0.41
N THR A 27 10.68 -10.25 1.48
CA THR A 27 10.91 -11.19 2.58
C THR A 27 9.62 -11.89 2.96
N ARG A 28 9.77 -13.12 3.43
CA ARG A 28 8.66 -13.93 3.96
C ARG A 28 8.98 -14.30 5.39
N TYR A 29 8.17 -13.83 6.33
CA TYR A 29 8.37 -14.10 7.74
C TYR A 29 7.88 -15.51 8.07
N ARG A 30 8.81 -16.45 8.21
CA ARG A 30 8.51 -17.82 8.64
C ARG A 30 8.04 -17.77 10.10
N GLY A 31 6.90 -18.41 10.40
CA GLY A 31 6.33 -18.45 11.75
C GLY A 31 5.35 -17.32 12.10
N SER A 32 5.09 -16.38 11.18
CA SER A 32 3.94 -15.48 11.34
C SER A 32 2.63 -16.26 11.19
N HIS A 33 1.65 -15.98 12.06
CA HIS A 33 0.33 -16.63 12.07
C HIS A 33 -0.32 -16.59 10.67
N ASP A 34 -0.28 -15.43 10.02
CA ASP A 34 -0.90 -15.22 8.71
C ASP A 34 0.06 -15.41 7.53
N LYS A 35 1.26 -15.98 7.76
CA LYS A 35 2.29 -16.19 6.73
C LYS A 35 2.64 -14.91 5.96
N VAL A 36 2.68 -13.79 6.69
CA VAL A 36 2.88 -12.44 6.18
C VAL A 36 4.23 -12.32 5.47
N GLY A 37 4.22 -11.58 4.36
CA GLY A 37 5.43 -11.15 3.65
C GLY A 37 5.46 -9.63 3.55
N ARG A 38 6.65 -9.08 3.30
CA ARG A 38 6.84 -7.67 3.00
C ARG A 38 7.67 -7.55 1.74
N SER A 39 7.27 -6.65 0.86
CA SER A 39 8.07 -6.25 -0.29
C SER A 39 8.22 -4.73 -0.24
N TRP A 40 9.35 -4.21 -0.72
CA TRP A 40 9.61 -2.78 -0.76
C TRP A 40 10.62 -2.45 -1.86
N ILE A 41 10.64 -1.19 -2.28
CA ILE A 41 11.57 -0.66 -3.27
C ILE A 41 12.44 0.37 -2.58
N THR A 42 13.75 0.28 -2.80
CA THR A 42 14.69 1.31 -2.35
C THR A 42 15.28 2.07 -3.52
N PHE A 43 15.57 3.35 -3.33
CA PHE A 43 16.41 4.17 -4.19
C PHE A 43 17.55 4.72 -3.34
N ASP A 44 18.81 4.46 -3.72
CA ASP A 44 19.99 4.83 -2.93
C ASP A 44 19.89 4.41 -1.46
N ASN A 45 19.40 3.18 -1.23
CA ASN A 45 19.13 2.55 0.06
C ASN A 45 17.97 3.15 0.88
N GLU A 46 17.31 4.21 0.41
CA GLU A 46 16.11 4.77 1.04
C GLU A 46 14.84 4.10 0.53
N ILE A 47 13.91 3.75 1.43
CA ILE A 47 12.63 3.13 1.03
C ILE A 47 11.77 4.19 0.35
N ILE A 48 11.56 4.05 -0.95
CA ILE A 48 10.67 4.92 -1.73
C ILE A 48 9.25 4.37 -1.85
N HIS A 49 9.07 3.07 -1.62
CA HIS A 49 7.74 2.46 -1.58
C HIS A 49 7.74 1.16 -0.75
N ASP A 50 6.70 0.96 0.04
CA ASP A 50 6.56 -0.18 0.95
C ASP A 50 5.21 -0.85 0.77
N PHE A 51 5.23 -2.13 0.38
CA PHE A 51 4.03 -2.93 0.14
C PHE A 51 3.60 -3.72 1.40
N CYS A 52 3.98 -3.26 2.59
CA CYS A 52 3.59 -3.89 3.84
C CYS A 52 2.08 -3.74 4.10
N THR A 53 1.34 -4.83 3.97
CA THR A 53 -0.12 -4.86 4.21
C THR A 53 -0.51 -4.51 5.65
N VAL A 54 0.36 -4.81 6.62
CA VAL A 54 0.17 -4.44 8.02
C VAL A 54 0.27 -2.93 8.21
N LYS A 55 1.29 -2.30 7.61
CA LYS A 55 1.43 -0.84 7.64
C LYS A 55 0.23 -0.18 6.98
N LEU A 56 -0.15 -0.64 5.78
CA LEU A 56 -1.33 -0.15 5.08
C LEU A 56 -2.59 -0.23 5.96
N ARG A 57 -2.84 -1.39 6.58
CA ARG A 57 -4.01 -1.59 7.44
C ARG A 57 -4.00 -0.63 8.64
N TYR A 58 -2.83 -0.41 9.25
CA TYR A 58 -2.68 0.48 10.38
C TYR A 58 -3.02 1.93 10.00
N GLU A 59 -2.42 2.45 8.94
CA GLU A 59 -2.67 3.81 8.45
C GLU A 59 -4.13 4.01 7.99
N PHE A 60 -4.69 3.02 7.29
CA PHE A 60 -6.10 3.01 6.91
C PHE A 60 -7.02 3.11 8.13
N ASN A 61 -6.77 2.29 9.16
CA ASN A 61 -7.62 2.29 10.36
C ASN A 61 -7.54 3.63 11.09
N ILE A 62 -6.36 4.24 11.21
CA ILE A 62 -6.20 5.57 11.80
C ILE A 62 -7.01 6.61 11.01
N ALA A 63 -6.90 6.61 9.69
CA ALA A 63 -7.63 7.54 8.84
C ALA A 63 -9.15 7.35 9.01
N ALA A 64 -9.63 6.10 8.96
CA ALA A 64 -11.03 5.78 9.14
C ALA A 64 -11.55 6.14 10.54
N ASP A 65 -10.78 5.86 11.60
CA ASP A 65 -11.12 6.23 12.98
C ASP A 65 -11.29 7.73 13.12
N ARG A 66 -10.33 8.51 12.62
CA ARG A 66 -10.40 9.97 12.61
C ARG A 66 -11.65 10.49 11.89
N ILE A 67 -11.97 9.95 10.71
CA ILE A 67 -13.13 10.39 9.94
C ILE A 67 -14.44 10.02 10.64
N ARG A 68 -14.49 8.85 11.31
CA ARG A 68 -15.65 8.44 12.12
C ARG A 68 -15.85 9.33 13.34
N GLU A 69 -14.77 9.75 14.00
CA GLU A 69 -14.83 10.72 15.09
C GLU A 69 -15.35 12.08 14.63
N GLU A 70 -14.86 12.58 13.49
CA GLU A 70 -15.32 13.85 12.92
C GLU A 70 -16.80 13.82 12.48
N SER A 71 -17.31 12.64 12.10
CA SER A 71 -18.68 12.44 11.60
C SER A 71 -19.64 11.81 12.61
N ASP A 72 -19.22 11.62 13.88
CA ASP A 72 -19.98 10.94 14.95
C ASP A 72 -20.61 9.59 14.50
N SER A 73 -19.87 8.86 13.67
CA SER A 73 -20.34 7.64 12.99
C SER A 73 -19.55 6.41 13.46
N HIS A 74 -19.73 6.06 14.74
CA HIS A 74 -18.90 5.07 15.43
C HIS A 74 -19.40 3.62 15.30
N ASP A 75 -20.71 3.41 15.20
CA ASP A 75 -21.30 2.07 15.20
C ASP A 75 -21.97 1.72 13.87
N TRP A 76 -21.34 0.85 13.10
CA TRP A 76 -21.90 0.30 11.86
C TRP A 76 -23.19 -0.51 12.06
N ARG A 77 -23.50 -0.94 13.30
CA ARG A 77 -24.74 -1.65 13.64
C ARG A 77 -25.90 -0.69 13.88
N ASN A 78 -25.63 0.58 14.18
CA ASN A 78 -26.67 1.60 14.28
C ASN A 78 -27.08 2.04 12.86
N PRO A 79 -28.35 1.83 12.44
CA PRO A 79 -28.81 2.22 11.11
C PRO A 79 -28.57 3.68 10.75
N GLU A 80 -28.62 4.60 11.72
CA GLU A 80 -28.43 6.04 11.50
C GLU A 80 -26.96 6.40 11.24
N GLN A 81 -26.02 5.64 11.81
CA GLN A 81 -24.57 5.88 11.67
C GLN A 81 -23.93 5.02 10.59
N LYS A 82 -24.62 3.97 10.14
CA LYS A 82 -24.08 2.96 9.23
C LYS A 82 -23.51 3.55 7.95
N ASP A 83 -24.23 4.49 7.33
CA ASP A 83 -23.79 5.09 6.07
C ASP A 83 -22.52 5.94 6.28
N GLY A 84 -22.48 6.76 7.33
CA GLY A 84 -21.29 7.53 7.70
C GLY A 84 -20.08 6.66 8.05
N TYR A 85 -20.31 5.52 8.71
CA TYR A 85 -19.25 4.56 9.03
C TYR A 85 -18.60 3.98 7.76
N TYR A 86 -19.39 3.63 6.74
CA TYR A 86 -18.86 3.09 5.50
C TYR A 86 -18.27 4.17 4.58
N GLU A 87 -18.82 5.39 4.60
CA GLU A 87 -18.20 6.53 3.90
C GLU A 87 -16.82 6.86 4.49
N ALA A 88 -16.63 6.72 5.81
CA ALA A 88 -15.31 6.87 6.42
C ALA A 88 -14.26 5.90 5.86
N TYR A 89 -14.63 4.65 5.59
CA TYR A 89 -13.75 3.69 4.91
C TYR A 89 -13.42 4.09 3.49
N LYS A 90 -14.40 4.57 2.74
CA LYS A 90 -14.20 5.00 1.36
C LYS A 90 -13.24 6.20 1.28
N ILE A 91 -13.43 7.18 2.15
CA ILE A 91 -12.56 8.36 2.25
C ILE A 91 -11.16 7.95 2.69
N ALA A 92 -11.03 7.03 3.65
CA ALA A 92 -9.74 6.50 4.08
C ALA A 92 -9.00 5.78 2.93
N ASP A 93 -9.68 4.98 2.12
CA ASP A 93 -9.10 4.34 0.92
C ASP A 93 -8.60 5.38 -0.09
N GLU A 94 -9.40 6.41 -0.37
CA GLU A 94 -8.99 7.53 -1.25
C GLU A 94 -7.76 8.27 -0.70
N GLU A 95 -7.68 8.45 0.62
CA GLU A 95 -6.52 9.01 1.29
C GLU A 95 -5.29 8.11 1.16
N MET A 96 -5.42 6.78 1.33
CA MET A 96 -4.33 5.82 1.14
C MET A 96 -3.81 5.84 -0.31
N GLU A 97 -4.69 5.95 -1.31
CA GLU A 97 -4.30 6.10 -2.71
C GLU A 97 -3.51 7.40 -2.93
N ARG A 98 -4.02 8.52 -2.42
CA ARG A 98 -3.38 9.84 -2.54
C ARG A 98 -2.00 9.89 -1.88
N GLN A 99 -1.85 9.25 -0.73
CA GLN A 99 -0.58 9.15 -0.01
C GLN A 99 0.39 8.12 -0.63
N GLY A 100 -0.05 7.38 -1.66
CA GLY A 100 0.78 6.41 -2.37
C GLY A 100 0.97 5.09 -1.63
N TYR A 101 0.12 4.78 -0.65
CA TYR A 101 0.11 3.47 0.03
C TYR A 101 -0.55 2.38 -0.84
N ILE A 102 -1.51 2.76 -1.68
CA ILE A 102 -2.18 1.88 -2.64
C ILE A 102 -2.06 2.49 -4.03
N ILE A 103 -1.84 1.66 -5.04
CA ILE A 103 -1.96 2.06 -6.43
C ILE A 103 -3.23 1.43 -6.98
N SER A 104 -4.23 2.25 -7.33
CA SER A 104 -5.46 1.75 -7.94
C SER A 104 -5.33 1.57 -9.44
N LEU A 105 -6.19 0.73 -10.02
CA LEU A 105 -6.26 0.54 -11.47
C LEU A 105 -6.54 1.85 -12.21
N ASN A 106 -7.21 2.80 -11.57
CA ASN A 106 -7.47 4.13 -12.11
C ASN A 106 -6.18 4.96 -12.19
N SER A 107 -5.34 4.94 -11.14
CA SER A 107 -4.02 5.57 -11.15
C SER A 107 -3.10 4.97 -12.23
N ILE A 108 -3.13 3.66 -12.43
CA ILE A 108 -2.33 2.98 -13.46
C ILE A 108 -2.78 3.38 -14.87
N LYS A 109 -4.09 3.53 -15.10
CA LYS A 109 -4.62 3.99 -16.40
C LYS A 109 -4.17 5.41 -16.72
N GLN A 110 -4.10 6.30 -15.73
CA GLN A 110 -3.58 7.66 -15.91
C GLN A 110 -2.09 7.66 -16.30
N LEU A 111 -1.28 6.77 -15.70
CA LEU A 111 0.14 6.64 -16.01
C LEU A 111 0.44 6.08 -17.40
N LYS A 112 -0.48 5.29 -17.99
CA LYS A 112 -0.33 4.72 -19.34
C LYS A 112 -0.72 5.69 -20.47
N ASN A 113 -1.30 6.84 -20.13
CA ASN A 113 -1.69 7.89 -21.08
C ASN A 113 -0.68 9.05 -21.11
N ILE A 114 0.50 8.85 -20.51
CA ILE A 114 1.69 9.73 -20.56
C ILE A 114 2.73 9.01 -21.40
#